data_AF-A0A6I1HB30-F1
#
_entry.id   AF-A0A6I1HB30-F1
#
_cell.length_a   1.000
_cell.length_b   1.000
_cell.length_c   1.000
_cell.angle_alpha   90.00
_cell.angle_beta   90.00
_cell.angle_gamma   90.00
#
_symmetry.space_group_name_H-M   'P 1'
#
loop_
_entity.id
_entity.type
_entity.pdbx_description
1 polymer ?
#
loop_
_entity_poly.entity_id
_entity_poly.type
_entity_poly.pdbx_seq_one_letter_code
_entity_poly.pdbx_strand_id
1 'polypeptide(L)'
;MNIFVRRVMLAAASLLMVAHTADAAKPRTELLSGAGSGWLASCNGTDGWIPAYGPYPYPFTMPNPFINPLGIHADLMWCWPGPGVPEASSPPGSAYFRHHFHLEPENGVKPQVVALMAAVGNMVLIVNGKQIASYNQHDHLLPNALQTPILVDLTPALRLGDNQIDIVAINRDALYHWVFFDSYNFNHPVEDVLVPRAPAQISLVGDDDDFHAGDEADTPPKSQHVLDMQRNLVAAPAIDLDQPAVNQSVGLTHGISVPEGATITSARVKLHIRMTGDIVDNDLILFNQSNVSDDGQSSTVIALQDLLGFPPQAGATYDLIWNLAKTPLRSFLADPVTGQPDEVRNLLPMLASDQRVDVLAADDTMVDYSELSVTYTSVSAAPGDLNNDNAIDRDDLNILLLSLNTLASGPNDPRDLDRDGRITALDVRKLVARCSHPLCK
;
A
#
# COMPACT_ATOMS: atom_id res chain seq x y z
N MET A 1 9.52 -39.82 -72.18
CA MET A 1 9.31 -38.83 -73.25
C MET A 1 8.71 -37.58 -72.60
N ASN A 2 9.54 -36.55 -72.35
CA ASN A 2 9.20 -35.11 -72.15
C ASN A 2 8.18 -34.73 -71.03
N ILE A 3 8.41 -33.86 -70.03
CA ILE A 3 9.03 -32.52 -69.91
C ILE A 3 9.16 -32.20 -68.39
N PHE A 4 10.33 -31.87 -67.83
CA PHE A 4 10.88 -30.52 -67.53
C PHE A 4 10.02 -29.54 -66.66
N VAL A 5 10.46 -29.39 -65.38
CA VAL A 5 10.59 -28.15 -64.56
C VAL A 5 9.40 -27.20 -64.38
N ARG A 6 8.96 -27.01 -63.12
CA ARG A 6 8.77 -25.68 -62.44
C ARG A 6 8.12 -25.77 -61.05
N ARG A 7 8.80 -25.15 -60.05
CA ARG A 7 8.30 -24.13 -59.09
C ARG A 7 7.26 -24.60 -58.03
N VAL A 8 7.17 -24.09 -56.80
CA VAL A 8 7.63 -22.82 -56.20
C VAL A 8 7.62 -22.97 -54.67
N MET A 9 8.47 -22.17 -54.02
CA MET A 9 8.54 -21.94 -52.58
C MET A 9 7.17 -21.82 -51.89
N LEU A 10 6.96 -22.55 -50.79
CA LEU A 10 6.00 -22.14 -49.78
C LEU A 10 6.70 -21.12 -48.86
N ALA A 11 6.61 -19.85 -49.24
CA ALA A 11 6.69 -18.73 -48.30
C ALA A 11 5.24 -18.30 -48.06
N ALA A 12 4.64 -18.80 -46.97
CA ALA A 12 3.38 -18.27 -46.46
C ALA A 12 3.70 -17.42 -45.24
N ALA A 13 3.33 -16.15 -45.37
CA ALA A 13 3.69 -15.05 -44.51
C ALA A 13 3.30 -15.27 -43.04
N SER A 14 4.29 -15.15 -42.17
CA SER A 14 4.08 -14.63 -40.81
C SER A 14 3.59 -13.19 -40.96
N LEU A 15 2.27 -12.99 -41.02
CA LEU A 15 1.71 -11.69 -40.71
C LEU A 15 1.93 -11.47 -39.21
N LEU A 16 2.75 -10.47 -38.90
CA LEU A 16 2.79 -9.85 -37.58
C LEU A 16 1.37 -9.42 -37.19
N MET A 17 0.72 -10.22 -36.35
CA MET A 17 -0.16 -9.65 -35.34
C MET A 17 0.79 -9.16 -34.25
N VAL A 18 1.21 -7.90 -34.35
CA VAL A 18 1.68 -7.19 -33.17
C VAL A 18 0.47 -7.13 -32.25
N ALA A 19 0.36 -8.10 -31.34
CA ALA A 19 -0.47 -7.94 -30.15
C ALA A 19 -0.05 -6.60 -29.56
N HIS A 20 -0.96 -5.63 -29.59
CA HIS A 20 -0.76 -4.37 -28.89
C HIS A 20 -0.67 -4.78 -27.43
N THR A 21 0.54 -4.75 -26.88
CA THR A 21 0.77 -4.89 -25.45
C THR A 21 -0.01 -3.75 -24.81
N ALA A 22 -1.08 -4.10 -24.09
CA ALA A 22 -1.79 -3.14 -23.29
C ALA A 22 -0.87 -2.75 -22.12
N ASP A 23 -0.55 -1.46 -22.03
CA ASP A 23 0.20 -0.91 -20.91
C ASP A 23 -0.63 -1.03 -19.62
N ALA A 24 0.02 -1.36 -18.50
CA ALA A 24 -0.61 -1.34 -17.18
C ALA A 24 -1.18 0.06 -16.87
N ALA A 25 -2.27 0.09 -16.09
CA ALA A 25 -2.90 1.31 -15.61
C ALA A 25 -1.90 2.20 -14.84
N LYS A 26 -1.61 3.40 -15.34
CA LYS A 26 -0.70 4.35 -14.70
C LYS A 26 -1.48 5.31 -13.79
N PRO A 27 -1.02 5.56 -12.54
CA PRO A 27 -1.49 6.70 -11.76
C PRO A 27 -1.34 7.98 -12.58
N ARG A 28 -2.42 8.74 -12.78
CA ARG A 28 -2.40 9.97 -13.60
C ARG A 28 -2.13 11.18 -12.72
N THR A 29 -1.12 11.08 -11.85
CA THR A 29 -0.75 12.19 -10.97
C THR A 29 -0.33 13.41 -11.80
N GLU A 30 0.17 13.25 -13.03
CA GLU A 30 0.46 14.39 -13.90
C GLU A 30 -0.78 15.18 -14.36
N LEU A 31 -1.98 14.61 -14.32
CA LEU A 31 -3.20 15.31 -14.72
C LEU A 31 -3.76 16.18 -13.60
N LEU A 32 -3.62 15.75 -12.34
CA LEU A 32 -4.36 16.33 -11.22
C LEU A 32 -3.53 16.56 -9.95
N SER A 33 -2.27 16.10 -9.86
CA SER A 33 -1.40 16.30 -8.69
C SER A 33 -0.66 17.64 -8.73
N GLY A 34 -0.30 18.12 -7.54
CA GLY A 34 0.53 19.30 -7.34
C GLY A 34 -0.29 20.52 -6.93
N ALA A 35 -0.10 20.94 -5.70
CA ALA A 35 -0.54 22.24 -5.28
C ALA A 35 0.33 23.33 -5.91
N GLY A 36 -0.32 24.42 -6.37
CA GLY A 36 0.35 25.49 -7.12
C GLY A 36 0.58 25.20 -8.61
N SER A 37 0.45 23.96 -9.09
CA SER A 37 0.45 23.63 -10.52
C SER A 37 -0.98 23.49 -11.05
N GLY A 38 -1.60 24.62 -11.40
CA GLY A 38 -2.84 24.67 -12.19
C GLY A 38 -4.16 24.68 -11.42
N TRP A 39 -4.16 24.40 -10.11
CA TRP A 39 -5.35 24.57 -9.26
C TRP A 39 -5.55 26.03 -8.83
N LEU A 40 -6.79 26.50 -8.95
CA LEU A 40 -7.24 27.83 -8.55
C LEU A 40 -8.27 27.71 -7.42
N ALA A 41 -8.33 28.70 -6.53
CA ALA A 41 -9.30 28.80 -5.45
C ALA A 41 -10.03 30.15 -5.47
N SER A 42 -11.31 30.17 -5.09
CA SER A 42 -12.17 31.37 -4.99
C SER A 42 -13.13 31.28 -3.79
N CYS A 43 -13.48 32.44 -3.21
CA CYS A 43 -14.45 32.55 -2.10
C CYS A 43 -15.91 32.42 -2.53
N ASN A 44 -16.21 32.72 -3.79
CA ASN A 44 -17.59 32.78 -4.30
C ASN A 44 -17.78 31.96 -5.59
N GLY A 45 -16.70 31.37 -6.13
CA GLY A 45 -16.73 30.60 -7.35
C GLY A 45 -16.93 31.42 -8.62
N THR A 46 -17.02 32.76 -8.50
CA THR A 46 -17.30 33.68 -9.61
C THR A 46 -16.10 34.56 -9.95
N ASP A 47 -15.39 35.10 -8.96
CA ASP A 47 -14.23 35.97 -9.16
C ASP A 47 -13.12 35.69 -8.14
N GLY A 48 -12.03 36.47 -8.18
CA GLY A 48 -10.95 36.37 -7.19
C GLY A 48 -10.16 35.05 -7.21
N TRP A 49 -10.13 34.35 -8.35
CA TRP A 49 -9.37 33.11 -8.50
C TRP A 49 -7.87 33.35 -8.28
N ILE A 50 -7.33 32.70 -7.26
CA ILE A 50 -5.91 32.71 -6.93
C ILE A 50 -5.35 31.29 -7.04
N PRO A 51 -4.04 31.09 -7.25
CA PRO A 51 -3.44 29.78 -7.09
C PRO A 51 -3.83 29.19 -5.74
N ALA A 52 -4.36 27.98 -5.77
CA ALA A 52 -4.69 27.27 -4.55
C ALA A 52 -3.38 26.80 -3.86
N TYR A 53 -3.35 26.77 -2.52
CA TYR A 53 -2.16 26.40 -1.71
C TYR A 53 -2.13 24.95 -1.23
N GLY A 54 -0.97 24.28 -1.29
CA GLY A 54 -0.75 22.93 -0.72
C GLY A 54 0.67 22.37 -1.00
N PRO A 55 0.95 21.11 -0.62
CA PRO A 55 0.32 20.36 0.45
C PRO A 55 0.98 20.66 1.81
N TYR A 56 0.18 20.67 2.88
CA TYR A 56 0.68 20.55 4.25
C TYR A 56 0.43 19.11 4.74
N PRO A 57 1.34 18.50 5.50
CA PRO A 57 1.07 17.21 6.11
C PRO A 57 -0.05 17.35 7.13
N TYR A 58 -1.18 16.68 6.91
CA TYR A 58 -2.20 16.50 7.95
C TYR A 58 -1.90 15.22 8.73
N PRO A 59 -1.77 15.27 10.06
CA PRO A 59 -1.42 14.10 10.86
C PRO A 59 -2.59 13.11 11.10
N PHE A 60 -3.80 13.36 10.59
CA PHE A 60 -4.98 12.55 10.94
C PHE A 60 -5.80 11.97 9.78
N THR A 61 -5.37 12.07 8.51
CA THR A 61 -6.00 11.28 7.43
C THR A 61 -5.25 9.96 7.29
N MET A 62 -5.88 8.87 7.73
CA MET A 62 -5.40 7.53 7.47
C MET A 62 -5.73 7.12 6.04
N PRO A 63 -4.86 6.35 5.36
CA PRO A 63 -5.23 5.72 4.11
C PRO A 63 -6.38 4.73 4.33
N ASN A 64 -7.24 4.57 3.31
CA ASN A 64 -8.13 3.42 3.27
C ASN A 64 -7.35 2.22 2.70
N PRO A 65 -6.99 1.22 3.53
CA PRO A 65 -6.18 0.08 3.10
C PRO A 65 -6.89 -0.82 2.08
N PHE A 66 -8.21 -0.76 1.97
CA PHE A 66 -9.01 -1.53 1.00
C PHE A 66 -8.98 -0.95 -0.42
N ILE A 67 -8.55 0.31 -0.58
CA ILE A 67 -8.50 1.00 -1.87
C ILE A 67 -7.04 1.30 -2.27
N ASN A 68 -6.15 1.45 -1.29
CA ASN A 68 -4.74 1.74 -1.54
C ASN A 68 -3.83 1.24 -0.40
N PRO A 69 -3.06 0.15 -0.61
CA PRO A 69 -2.19 -0.44 0.41
C PRO A 69 -0.86 0.32 0.63
N LEU A 70 -0.58 1.38 -0.14
CA LEU A 70 0.66 2.18 -0.03
C LEU A 70 0.54 3.41 0.87
N GLY A 71 -0.63 3.69 1.42
CA GLY A 71 -0.76 4.83 2.31
C GLY A 71 -0.46 6.16 1.66
N ILE A 72 -1.14 6.52 0.56
CA ILE A 72 -0.90 7.82 -0.08
C ILE A 72 -1.16 8.94 0.92
N HIS A 73 -0.07 9.65 1.21
CA HIS A 73 -0.08 10.98 1.79
C HIS A 73 -0.85 11.90 0.86
N ALA A 74 -1.77 12.71 1.40
CA ALA A 74 -2.48 13.70 0.60
C ALA A 74 -1.49 14.58 -0.18
N ASP A 75 -1.36 14.37 -1.49
CA ASP A 75 -0.59 15.25 -2.38
C ASP A 75 -1.30 16.59 -2.60
N LEU A 76 -2.59 16.67 -2.20
CA LEU A 76 -3.44 17.85 -2.28
C LEU A 76 -4.25 18.01 -1.00
N MET A 77 -3.97 19.08 -0.26
CA MET A 77 -4.80 19.54 0.86
C MET A 77 -4.98 21.04 0.74
N TRP A 78 -6.22 21.49 0.74
CA TRP A 78 -6.58 22.90 0.66
C TRP A 78 -7.13 23.37 1.99
N CYS A 79 -6.63 24.49 2.54
CA CYS A 79 -7.23 25.15 3.70
C CYS A 79 -7.88 26.48 3.28
N TRP A 80 -8.98 26.84 3.94
CA TRP A 80 -9.73 28.10 3.82
C TRP A 80 -9.51 28.95 5.10
N PRO A 81 -9.58 30.30 5.13
CA PRO A 81 -10.02 31.26 4.12
C PRO A 81 -8.92 32.15 3.52
N GLY A 82 -8.78 32.13 2.19
CA GLY A 82 -8.01 33.15 1.45
C GLY A 82 -6.47 33.00 1.48
N PRO A 83 -5.74 33.92 0.81
CA PRO A 83 -4.30 33.78 0.61
C PRO A 83 -3.52 33.94 1.93
N GLY A 84 -2.91 32.86 2.39
CA GLY A 84 -2.15 32.83 3.63
C GLY A 84 -1.84 31.42 4.10
N VAL A 85 -0.97 31.31 5.11
CA VAL A 85 -0.71 30.06 5.83
C VAL A 85 -2.05 29.57 6.43
N PRO A 86 -2.39 28.27 6.37
CA PRO A 86 -3.57 27.73 7.02
C PRO A 86 -3.66 28.19 8.48
N GLU A 87 -4.70 28.97 8.82
CA GLU A 87 -5.02 29.27 10.21
C GLU A 87 -5.83 28.13 10.84
N ALA A 88 -5.81 28.03 12.16
CA ALA A 88 -6.35 26.91 12.93
C ALA A 88 -7.89 26.75 12.88
N SER A 89 -8.60 27.61 12.12
CA SER A 89 -10.06 27.60 12.02
C SER A 89 -10.51 28.39 10.79
N SER A 90 -11.51 27.89 10.07
CA SER A 90 -12.18 28.60 8.98
C SER A 90 -13.62 28.91 9.38
N PRO A 91 -14.16 30.11 9.12
CA PRO A 91 -15.58 30.37 9.37
C PRO A 91 -16.47 29.47 8.50
N PRO A 92 -17.72 29.19 8.93
CA PRO A 92 -18.69 28.48 8.10
C PRO A 92 -18.84 29.18 6.74
N GLY A 93 -18.90 28.40 5.66
CA GLY A 93 -18.90 28.96 4.32
C GLY A 93 -18.56 27.94 3.25
N SER A 94 -18.55 28.40 2.00
CA SER A 94 -18.18 27.58 0.85
C SER A 94 -16.85 28.04 0.27
N ALA A 95 -16.05 27.08 -0.18
CA ALA A 95 -14.83 27.31 -0.93
C ALA A 95 -14.95 26.63 -2.29
N TYR A 96 -14.41 27.29 -3.32
CA TYR A 96 -14.49 26.85 -4.69
C TYR A 96 -13.09 26.60 -5.22
N PHE A 97 -12.88 25.44 -5.84
CA PHE A 97 -11.63 25.09 -6.48
C PHE A 97 -11.87 24.80 -7.95
N ARG A 98 -10.88 25.13 -8.79
CA ARG A 98 -10.94 24.89 -10.23
C ARG A 98 -9.60 24.39 -10.73
N HIS A 99 -9.64 23.41 -11.61
CA HIS A 99 -8.47 22.92 -12.34
C HIS A 99 -8.79 22.82 -13.82
N HIS A 100 -7.82 23.20 -14.64
CA HIS A 100 -7.87 23.02 -16.08
C HIS A 100 -6.75 22.08 -16.50
N PHE A 101 -7.10 21.08 -17.29
CA PHE A 101 -6.11 20.15 -17.83
C PHE A 101 -6.48 19.71 -19.24
N HIS A 102 -5.47 19.27 -19.99
CA HIS A 102 -5.64 18.75 -21.34
C HIS A 102 -5.54 17.22 -21.31
N LEU A 103 -6.53 16.54 -21.89
CA LEU A 103 -6.60 15.08 -21.92
C LEU A 103 -6.30 14.56 -23.32
N GLU A 104 -5.09 14.04 -23.51
CA GLU A 104 -4.68 13.39 -24.75
C GLU A 104 -5.24 11.97 -24.86
N PRO A 105 -5.51 11.46 -26.08
CA PRO A 105 -5.88 10.07 -26.28
C PRO A 105 -4.71 9.14 -26.01
N GLU A 106 -5.00 7.98 -25.41
CA GLU A 106 -4.03 6.90 -25.21
C GLU A 106 -4.39 5.75 -26.13
N ASN A 107 -3.44 5.29 -26.95
CA ASN A 107 -3.69 4.25 -27.95
C ASN A 107 -4.93 4.52 -28.83
N GLY A 108 -5.21 5.79 -29.10
CA GLY A 108 -6.35 6.22 -29.91
C GLY A 108 -7.71 6.23 -29.19
N VAL A 109 -7.76 5.94 -27.88
CA VAL A 109 -8.99 5.95 -27.07
C VAL A 109 -8.92 6.99 -25.94
N LYS A 110 -10.09 7.45 -25.49
CA LYS A 110 -10.20 8.35 -24.35
C LYS A 110 -9.84 7.58 -23.07
N PRO A 111 -8.83 8.02 -22.30
CA PRO A 111 -8.46 7.33 -21.06
C PRO A 111 -9.58 7.44 -20.04
N GLN A 112 -9.72 6.41 -19.20
CA GLN A 112 -10.59 6.47 -18.03
C GLN A 112 -9.89 7.32 -16.97
N VAL A 113 -10.64 8.09 -16.19
CA VAL A 113 -10.10 8.84 -15.05
C VAL A 113 -11.08 8.70 -13.90
N VAL A 114 -10.61 8.17 -12.78
CA VAL A 114 -11.34 8.05 -11.53
C VAL A 114 -10.66 8.93 -10.50
N ALA A 115 -11.43 9.55 -9.61
CA ALA A 115 -10.92 10.32 -8.50
C ALA A 115 -11.23 9.69 -7.15
N LEU A 116 -10.35 9.88 -6.17
CA LEU A 116 -10.65 9.66 -4.76
C LEU A 116 -11.03 10.98 -4.10
N MET A 117 -12.12 11.04 -3.34
CA MET A 117 -12.54 12.28 -2.68
C MET A 117 -13.01 12.12 -1.23
N ALA A 118 -12.68 13.12 -0.40
CA ALA A 118 -13.16 13.28 0.97
C ALA A 118 -13.12 14.76 1.38
N ALA A 119 -13.93 15.17 2.35
CA ALA A 119 -13.91 16.52 2.89
C ALA A 119 -14.41 16.58 4.34
N VAL A 120 -14.02 17.62 5.08
CA VAL A 120 -14.77 18.02 6.30
C VAL A 120 -16.00 18.80 5.89
N GLY A 121 -17.17 18.39 6.36
CA GLY A 121 -18.46 18.92 5.94
C GLY A 121 -18.97 18.25 4.67
N ASN A 122 -19.17 19.03 3.60
CA ASN A 122 -19.68 18.50 2.34
C ASN A 122 -18.82 18.95 1.16
N MET A 123 -18.82 18.15 0.09
CA MET A 123 -18.13 18.48 -1.14
C MET A 123 -18.98 18.10 -2.36
N VAL A 124 -18.92 18.90 -3.41
CA VAL A 124 -19.53 18.61 -4.70
C VAL A 124 -18.45 18.67 -5.77
N LEU A 125 -18.41 17.67 -6.64
CA LEU A 125 -17.48 17.57 -7.75
C LEU A 125 -18.21 17.78 -9.08
N ILE A 126 -17.71 18.69 -9.90
CA ILE A 126 -18.26 19.07 -11.19
C ILE A 126 -17.16 18.93 -12.24
N VAL A 127 -17.46 18.30 -13.36
CA VAL A 127 -16.54 18.15 -14.49
C VAL A 127 -17.22 18.70 -15.73
N ASN A 128 -16.58 19.66 -16.40
CA ASN A 128 -17.11 20.35 -17.59
C ASN A 128 -18.56 20.87 -17.39
N GLY A 129 -18.86 21.40 -16.20
CA GLY A 129 -20.18 21.93 -15.84
C GLY A 129 -21.23 20.87 -15.45
N LYS A 130 -20.91 19.58 -15.46
CA LYS A 130 -21.78 18.51 -15.00
C LYS A 130 -21.36 18.03 -13.62
N GLN A 131 -22.26 18.05 -12.64
CA GLN A 131 -22.01 17.44 -11.34
C GLN A 131 -21.89 15.91 -11.48
N ILE A 132 -20.80 15.34 -10.99
CA ILE A 132 -20.49 13.91 -11.09
C ILE A 132 -20.57 13.20 -9.74
N ALA A 133 -20.26 13.91 -8.65
CA ALA A 133 -20.36 13.35 -7.31
C ALA A 133 -20.64 14.41 -6.24
N SER A 134 -21.09 13.93 -5.09
CA SER A 134 -21.19 14.67 -3.84
C SER A 134 -20.68 13.80 -2.70
N TYR A 135 -20.09 14.42 -1.70
CA TYR A 135 -19.59 13.80 -0.49
C TYR A 135 -20.19 14.51 0.71
N ASN A 136 -20.69 13.74 1.67
CA ASN A 136 -21.13 14.21 2.97
C ASN A 136 -20.34 13.45 4.03
N GLN A 137 -19.61 14.18 4.86
CA GLN A 137 -18.75 13.61 5.89
C GLN A 137 -19.50 12.61 6.77
N HIS A 138 -20.73 12.91 7.18
CA HIS A 138 -21.48 12.07 8.12
C HIS A 138 -21.76 10.66 7.58
N ASP A 139 -21.81 10.52 6.26
CA ASP A 139 -22.09 9.25 5.59
C ASP A 139 -20.82 8.41 5.40
N HIS A 140 -19.65 9.00 5.69
CA HIS A 140 -18.33 8.45 5.39
C HIS A 140 -17.35 8.65 6.55
N LEU A 141 -17.83 8.52 7.79
CA LEU A 141 -16.99 8.46 8.99
C LEU A 141 -16.65 7.02 9.36
N LEU A 142 -15.39 6.79 9.66
CA LEU A 142 -14.92 5.64 10.42
C LEU A 142 -15.37 5.75 11.88
N PRO A 143 -15.37 4.63 12.64
CA PRO A 143 -15.72 4.63 14.06
C PRO A 143 -14.90 5.58 14.94
N ASN A 144 -13.66 5.89 14.55
CA ASN A 144 -12.79 6.86 15.21
C ASN A 144 -13.04 8.32 14.78
N ALA A 145 -14.16 8.58 14.12
CA ALA A 145 -14.57 9.89 13.57
C ALA A 145 -13.61 10.47 12.51
N LEU A 146 -12.74 9.64 11.93
CA LEU A 146 -11.96 10.00 10.74
C LEU A 146 -12.77 9.76 9.46
N GLN A 147 -12.50 10.53 8.43
CA GLN A 147 -13.20 10.46 7.14
C GLN A 147 -12.63 9.35 6.26
N THR A 148 -13.50 8.61 5.58
CA THR A 148 -13.15 7.65 4.54
C THR A 148 -13.30 8.30 3.15
N PRO A 149 -12.34 8.15 2.23
CA PRO A 149 -12.48 8.61 0.85
C PRO A 149 -13.40 7.70 0.03
N ILE A 150 -14.08 8.29 -0.96
CA ILE A 150 -14.90 7.57 -1.96
C ILE A 150 -14.25 7.62 -3.34
N LEU A 151 -14.48 6.59 -4.17
CA LEU A 151 -14.08 6.57 -5.58
C LEU A 151 -15.17 7.19 -6.47
N VAL A 152 -14.76 7.96 -7.48
CA VAL A 152 -15.65 8.62 -8.44
C VAL A 152 -15.12 8.51 -9.85
N ASP A 153 -15.84 7.86 -10.75
CA ASP A 153 -15.49 7.84 -12.18
C ASP A 153 -15.83 9.17 -12.88
N LEU A 154 -14.80 9.90 -13.32
CA LEU A 154 -14.91 11.17 -14.04
C LEU A 154 -15.11 10.99 -15.54
N THR A 155 -14.76 9.82 -16.07
CA THR A 155 -14.73 9.49 -17.50
C THR A 155 -16.01 9.84 -18.27
N PRO A 156 -17.22 9.65 -17.70
CA PRO A 156 -18.46 10.01 -18.38
C PRO A 156 -18.60 11.52 -18.66
N ALA A 157 -17.84 12.38 -17.98
CA ALA A 157 -17.90 13.83 -18.14
C ALA A 157 -16.64 14.44 -18.75
N LEU A 158 -15.58 13.65 -18.90
CA LEU A 158 -14.37 14.07 -19.60
C LEU A 158 -14.52 13.99 -21.13
N ARG A 159 -13.81 14.86 -21.81
CA ARG A 159 -13.63 14.86 -23.27
C ARG A 159 -12.13 14.82 -23.60
N LEU A 160 -11.78 14.33 -24.79
CA LEU A 160 -10.43 14.55 -25.30
C LEU A 160 -10.19 16.05 -25.50
N GLY A 161 -8.98 16.51 -25.22
CA GLY A 161 -8.62 17.92 -25.19
C GLY A 161 -8.90 18.59 -23.85
N ASP A 162 -9.30 19.87 -23.87
CA ASP A 162 -9.38 20.68 -22.66
C ASP A 162 -10.59 20.30 -21.77
N ASN A 163 -10.31 20.05 -20.50
CA ASN A 163 -11.28 19.77 -19.45
C ASN A 163 -11.16 20.77 -18.30
N GLN A 164 -12.27 20.97 -17.60
CA GLN A 164 -12.33 21.73 -16.36
C GLN A 164 -12.94 20.86 -15.26
N ILE A 165 -12.32 20.90 -14.08
CA ILE A 165 -12.88 20.36 -12.85
C ILE A 165 -13.18 21.52 -11.92
N ASP A 166 -14.37 21.54 -11.34
CA ASP A 166 -14.74 22.44 -10.26
C ASP A 166 -15.11 21.61 -9.02
N ILE A 167 -14.66 22.08 -7.85
CA ILE A 167 -15.01 21.53 -6.55
C ILE A 167 -15.68 22.62 -5.73
N VAL A 168 -16.81 22.29 -5.10
CA VAL A 168 -17.45 23.13 -4.09
C VAL A 168 -17.36 22.44 -2.75
N ALA A 169 -16.55 22.95 -1.83
CA ALA A 169 -16.45 22.47 -0.45
C ALA A 169 -17.32 23.35 0.46
N ILE A 170 -18.09 22.76 1.38
CA ILE A 170 -19.08 23.45 2.20
C ILE A 170 -18.88 23.12 3.69
N ASN A 171 -18.57 24.15 4.48
CA ASN A 171 -18.31 24.06 5.91
C ASN A 171 -19.56 24.49 6.63
N ARG A 172 -20.10 23.62 7.47
CA ARG A 172 -21.24 24.00 8.31
C ARG A 172 -20.83 24.27 9.76
N ASP A 173 -19.67 23.80 10.18
CA ASP A 173 -19.34 23.65 11.60
C ASP A 173 -18.18 24.54 12.07
N ALA A 174 -17.71 25.48 11.24
CA ALA A 174 -16.59 26.39 11.55
C ALA A 174 -15.25 25.70 11.89
N LEU A 175 -15.12 24.42 11.53
CA LEU A 175 -13.91 23.63 11.72
C LEU A 175 -13.01 23.71 10.47
N TYR A 176 -11.82 23.12 10.52
CA TYR A 176 -10.92 23.06 9.37
C TYR A 176 -11.65 22.58 8.11
N HIS A 177 -11.37 23.25 7.00
CA HIS A 177 -11.89 22.87 5.71
C HIS A 177 -10.79 22.22 4.89
N TRP A 178 -10.97 20.97 4.51
CA TRP A 178 -10.06 20.26 3.62
C TRP A 178 -10.82 19.42 2.62
N VAL A 179 -10.17 19.19 1.47
CA VAL A 179 -10.65 18.37 0.37
C VAL A 179 -9.51 17.46 -0.07
N PHE A 180 -9.80 16.17 -0.15
CA PHE A 180 -8.96 15.15 -0.79
C PHE A 180 -9.40 14.97 -2.24
N PHE A 181 -8.46 14.95 -3.17
CA PHE A 181 -8.72 14.70 -4.59
C PHE A 181 -7.46 14.12 -5.26
N ASP A 182 -7.52 12.88 -5.73
CA ASP A 182 -6.42 12.19 -6.44
C ASP A 182 -6.97 11.37 -7.61
N SER A 183 -6.25 11.17 -8.71
CA SER A 183 -6.78 10.50 -9.91
C SER A 183 -6.01 9.32 -10.49
N TYR A 184 -6.75 8.35 -11.01
CA TYR A 184 -6.30 7.06 -11.54
C TYR A 184 -6.93 6.77 -12.92
N ASN A 185 -6.26 6.00 -13.78
CA ASN A 185 -6.82 5.51 -15.05
C ASN A 185 -7.12 4.01 -14.96
N PHE A 186 -8.27 3.55 -15.45
CA PHE A 186 -8.86 2.21 -15.19
C PHE A 186 -9.18 1.40 -16.46
N ASN A 187 -8.53 1.64 -17.58
CA ASN A 187 -8.73 0.78 -18.75
C ASN A 187 -8.02 -0.59 -18.60
N HIS A 188 -8.50 -1.47 -17.73
CA HIS A 188 -8.26 -2.93 -17.77
C HIS A 188 -9.31 -3.68 -16.93
N PRO A 189 -9.64 -4.96 -17.23
CA PRO A 189 -10.45 -5.81 -16.35
C PRO A 189 -9.86 -5.81 -14.94
N VAL A 190 -10.70 -5.95 -13.92
CA VAL A 190 -10.31 -5.85 -12.49
C VAL A 190 -9.14 -6.80 -12.13
N GLU A 191 -9.00 -7.88 -12.90
CA GLU A 191 -7.95 -8.91 -12.83
C GLU A 191 -6.53 -8.38 -13.19
N ASP A 192 -6.45 -7.31 -13.98
CA ASP A 192 -5.22 -6.69 -14.51
C ASP A 192 -4.97 -5.27 -13.92
N VAL A 193 -5.83 -4.78 -13.02
CA VAL A 193 -5.68 -3.47 -12.32
C VAL A 193 -4.71 -3.58 -11.12
N LEU A 194 -4.29 -4.79 -10.79
CA LEU A 194 -3.05 -4.99 -10.07
C LEU A 194 -1.93 -4.63 -11.05
N VAL A 195 -1.24 -3.51 -10.83
CA VAL A 195 0.14 -3.34 -11.33
C VAL A 195 0.80 -4.71 -11.21
N PRO A 196 1.40 -5.29 -12.27
CA PRO A 196 2.13 -6.53 -12.15
C PRO A 196 3.05 -6.35 -10.94
N ARG A 197 2.74 -7.01 -9.82
CA ARG A 197 3.58 -6.87 -8.64
C ARG A 197 4.95 -7.31 -9.11
N ALA A 198 5.90 -6.37 -9.18
CA ALA A 198 7.33 -6.57 -9.00
C ALA A 198 7.62 -8.04 -8.67
N PRO A 199 8.02 -8.91 -9.64
CA PRO A 199 7.76 -10.36 -9.65
C PRO A 199 7.69 -10.95 -8.25
N ALA A 200 6.49 -10.86 -7.67
CA ALA A 200 6.35 -11.06 -6.25
C ALA A 200 6.03 -12.52 -6.04
N GLN A 201 6.87 -13.23 -5.29
CA GLN A 201 6.45 -14.51 -4.77
C GLN A 201 5.39 -14.25 -3.71
N ILE A 202 4.18 -14.77 -3.94
CA ILE A 202 3.07 -14.69 -3.00
C ILE A 202 2.90 -16.07 -2.35
N SER A 203 2.79 -16.09 -1.03
CA SER A 203 2.35 -17.24 -0.24
C SER A 203 1.12 -16.82 0.56
N LEU A 204 -0.04 -17.36 0.18
CA LEU A 204 -1.29 -17.21 0.91
C LEU A 204 -1.51 -18.43 1.81
N VAL A 205 -1.96 -18.19 3.04
CA VAL A 205 -2.39 -19.19 4.03
C VAL A 205 -3.72 -18.71 4.62
N GLY A 206 -4.76 -19.55 4.66
CA GLY A 206 -6.15 -19.13 4.86
C GLY A 206 -6.82 -18.75 3.52
N ASP A 207 -8.05 -18.24 3.56
CA ASP A 207 -8.87 -18.03 2.35
C ASP A 207 -9.72 -16.75 2.28
N ASP A 208 -9.61 -15.82 3.23
CA ASP A 208 -10.26 -14.49 3.19
C ASP A 208 -11.78 -14.60 3.08
N ASP A 209 -12.37 -15.37 4.00
CA ASP A 209 -13.79 -15.67 3.98
C ASP A 209 -14.59 -14.97 5.10
N ASP A 210 -13.99 -14.00 5.82
CA ASP A 210 -14.58 -13.31 6.98
C ASP A 210 -14.82 -14.26 8.16
N PHE A 211 -13.78 -15.04 8.47
CA PHE A 211 -13.69 -15.84 9.68
C PHE A 211 -14.64 -17.05 9.76
N HIS A 212 -14.95 -17.73 8.65
CA HIS A 212 -15.84 -18.89 8.65
C HIS A 212 -15.11 -20.23 8.86
N ALA A 213 -14.97 -20.62 10.11
CA ALA A 213 -14.41 -21.94 10.44
C ALA A 213 -15.22 -23.14 9.90
N GLY A 214 -14.50 -24.25 9.77
CA GLY A 214 -14.97 -25.59 9.48
C GLY A 214 -14.39 -26.21 8.21
N ASP A 215 -13.40 -25.58 7.57
CA ASP A 215 -12.94 -25.95 6.25
C ASP A 215 -11.44 -26.36 6.18
N GLU A 216 -10.94 -26.65 4.97
CA GLU A 216 -9.56 -27.09 4.79
C GLU A 216 -8.54 -25.93 4.84
N ALA A 217 -8.95 -24.70 4.52
CA ALA A 217 -8.12 -23.52 4.57
C ALA A 217 -7.79 -23.13 6.02
N ASP A 218 -8.68 -23.45 6.96
CA ASP A 218 -8.49 -23.21 8.40
C ASP A 218 -7.23 -23.85 8.97
N THR A 219 -6.74 -24.95 8.38
CA THR A 219 -5.61 -25.73 8.93
C THR A 219 -4.30 -25.30 8.29
N PRO A 220 -3.55 -24.34 8.86
CA PRO A 220 -2.40 -23.78 8.18
C PRO A 220 -1.19 -24.71 8.22
N PRO A 221 -0.27 -24.61 7.24
CA PRO A 221 1.05 -25.20 7.36
C PRO A 221 1.78 -24.63 8.57
N LYS A 222 2.41 -25.49 9.38
CA LYS A 222 3.20 -25.12 10.57
C LYS A 222 4.58 -25.74 10.49
N SER A 223 5.63 -24.94 10.62
CA SER A 223 6.98 -25.44 10.78
C SER A 223 7.16 -26.09 12.15
N GLN A 224 8.21 -26.90 12.31
CA GLN A 224 8.54 -27.45 13.62
C GLN A 224 8.75 -26.34 14.66
N HIS A 225 9.29 -25.19 14.26
CA HIS A 225 9.52 -24.07 15.16
C HIS A 225 8.22 -23.47 15.69
N VAL A 226 7.19 -23.29 14.83
CA VAL A 226 5.84 -22.86 15.26
C VAL A 226 5.25 -23.86 16.24
N LEU A 227 5.33 -25.16 15.93
CA LEU A 227 4.84 -26.22 16.82
C LEU A 227 5.56 -26.23 18.17
N ASP A 228 6.86 -25.93 18.19
CA ASP A 228 7.67 -25.86 19.41
C ASP A 228 7.25 -24.65 20.28
N MET A 229 7.08 -23.47 19.66
CA MET A 229 6.60 -22.28 20.36
C MET A 229 5.18 -22.47 20.93
N GLN A 230 4.26 -23.05 20.15
CA GLN A 230 2.89 -23.33 20.60
C GLN A 230 2.86 -24.31 21.80
N ARG A 231 3.73 -25.32 21.80
CA ARG A 231 3.84 -26.26 22.94
C ARG A 231 4.32 -25.58 24.21
N ASN A 232 5.17 -24.57 24.10
CA ASN A 232 5.76 -23.87 25.23
C ASN A 232 4.91 -22.70 25.75
N LEU A 233 3.91 -22.20 25.02
CA LEU A 233 3.10 -21.06 25.45
C LEU A 233 2.10 -21.35 26.60
N VAL A 234 1.90 -22.61 26.99
CA VAL A 234 1.18 -23.19 28.17
C VAL A 234 -0.21 -22.66 28.58
N ALA A 235 -0.67 -21.49 28.12
CA ALA A 235 -1.89 -20.85 28.61
C ALA A 235 -3.16 -21.61 28.18
N ALA A 236 -3.22 -22.04 26.93
CA ALA A 236 -4.27 -22.90 26.39
C ALA A 236 -3.81 -23.62 25.11
N PRO A 237 -4.51 -24.69 24.67
CA PRO A 237 -4.18 -25.37 23.41
C PRO A 237 -4.25 -24.41 22.23
N ALA A 238 -3.26 -24.48 21.34
CA ALA A 238 -3.29 -23.76 20.07
C ALA A 238 -4.53 -24.14 19.25
N ILE A 239 -5.02 -23.17 18.48
CA ILE A 239 -6.15 -23.33 17.57
C ILE A 239 -5.67 -23.11 16.14
N ASP A 240 -6.57 -23.42 15.22
CA ASP A 240 -6.40 -23.22 13.79
C ASP A 240 -6.95 -21.83 13.39
N LEU A 241 -6.89 -21.48 12.11
CA LEU A 241 -7.45 -20.21 11.62
C LEU A 241 -8.98 -20.20 11.84
N ASP A 242 -9.57 -19.01 11.78
CA ASP A 242 -11.02 -18.80 11.82
C ASP A 242 -11.71 -19.24 13.12
N GLN A 243 -10.92 -19.57 14.14
CA GLN A 243 -11.41 -19.90 15.46
C GLN A 243 -11.16 -18.74 16.43
N PRO A 244 -12.17 -18.33 17.22
CA PRO A 244 -11.97 -17.30 18.23
C PRO A 244 -10.86 -17.70 19.20
N ALA A 245 -9.83 -16.87 19.30
CA ALA A 245 -8.74 -17.04 20.25
C ALA A 245 -9.12 -16.40 21.59
N VAL A 246 -9.08 -17.18 22.66
CA VAL A 246 -9.18 -16.68 24.03
C VAL A 246 -8.05 -17.29 24.84
N ASN A 247 -6.98 -16.52 25.07
CA ASN A 247 -5.73 -16.98 25.68
C ASN A 247 -5.07 -18.15 24.93
N GLN A 248 -5.29 -18.21 23.61
CA GLN A 248 -4.84 -19.27 22.71
C GLN A 248 -3.84 -18.71 21.70
N SER A 249 -3.25 -19.57 20.88
CA SER A 249 -2.35 -19.09 19.83
C SER A 249 -2.74 -19.67 18.49
N VAL A 250 -2.60 -18.86 17.46
CA VAL A 250 -2.80 -19.21 16.06
C VAL A 250 -1.44 -19.10 15.37
N GLY A 251 -0.97 -20.21 14.80
CA GLY A 251 0.37 -20.31 14.24
C GLY A 251 0.36 -20.83 12.82
N LEU A 252 1.18 -20.24 11.96
CA LEU A 252 1.32 -20.60 10.55
C LEU A 252 2.74 -20.36 10.06
N THR A 253 3.08 -20.94 8.91
CA THR A 253 4.37 -20.78 8.25
C THR A 253 4.18 -20.50 6.76
N HIS A 254 4.75 -19.39 6.30
CA HIS A 254 4.96 -19.13 4.89
C HIS A 254 6.28 -19.74 4.41
N GLY A 255 6.24 -20.49 3.32
CA GLY A 255 7.44 -20.93 2.60
C GLY A 255 7.74 -20.03 1.41
N ILE A 256 9.02 -19.77 1.13
CA ILE A 256 9.44 -19.04 -0.07
C ILE A 256 10.56 -19.78 -0.82
N SER A 257 10.73 -19.42 -2.08
CA SER A 257 11.75 -19.98 -2.97
C SER A 257 12.15 -18.92 -3.99
N VAL A 258 13.19 -18.15 -3.67
CA VAL A 258 13.78 -17.19 -4.60
C VAL A 258 14.86 -17.85 -5.48
N PRO A 259 15.08 -17.39 -6.72
CA PRO A 259 16.11 -17.93 -7.59
C PRO A 259 17.50 -17.90 -6.95
N GLU A 260 18.37 -18.85 -7.32
CA GLU A 260 19.74 -18.89 -6.83
C GLU A 260 20.49 -17.58 -7.14
N GLY A 261 21.13 -17.01 -6.12
CA GLY A 261 21.85 -15.75 -6.22
C GLY A 261 20.95 -14.50 -6.22
N ALA A 262 19.62 -14.64 -6.25
CA ALA A 262 18.73 -13.50 -6.07
C ALA A 262 18.84 -12.93 -4.66
N THR A 263 18.67 -11.62 -4.53
CA THR A 263 18.65 -10.90 -3.26
C THR A 263 17.24 -10.39 -3.00
N ILE A 264 16.65 -10.74 -1.86
CA ILE A 264 15.35 -10.20 -1.43
C ILE A 264 15.51 -8.71 -1.15
N THR A 265 14.71 -7.90 -1.84
CA THR A 265 14.73 -6.43 -1.73
C THR A 265 13.55 -5.89 -0.92
N SER A 266 12.42 -6.62 -0.91
CA SER A 266 11.26 -6.29 -0.09
C SER A 266 10.54 -7.56 0.33
N ALA A 267 9.97 -7.56 1.53
CA ALA A 267 9.03 -8.59 1.95
C ALA A 267 8.02 -8.01 2.94
N ARG A 268 6.76 -8.42 2.78
CA ARG A 268 5.64 -7.94 3.58
C ARG A 268 4.72 -9.10 3.94
N VAL A 269 4.37 -9.22 5.20
CA VAL A 269 3.28 -10.09 5.66
C VAL A 269 2.04 -9.24 5.87
N LYS A 270 0.93 -9.57 5.20
CA LYS A 270 -0.40 -9.08 5.53
C LYS A 270 -1.09 -10.12 6.41
N LEU A 271 -1.71 -9.71 7.51
CA LEU A 271 -2.62 -10.59 8.27
C LEU A 271 -3.99 -9.94 8.35
N HIS A 272 -5.05 -10.72 8.14
CA HIS A 272 -6.41 -10.32 8.47
C HIS A 272 -6.78 -10.94 9.81
N ILE A 273 -7.07 -10.10 10.80
CA ILE A 273 -7.24 -10.55 12.19
C ILE A 273 -8.45 -9.92 12.87
N ARG A 274 -8.98 -10.63 13.86
CA ARG A 274 -10.05 -10.14 14.75
C ARG A 274 -9.63 -10.32 16.21
N MET A 275 -9.85 -9.30 17.01
CA MET A 275 -9.58 -9.32 18.44
C MET A 275 -10.74 -9.99 19.18
N THR A 276 -10.53 -11.18 19.74
CA THR A 276 -11.63 -12.02 20.27
C THR A 276 -11.68 -12.17 21.78
N GLY A 277 -10.67 -11.69 22.51
CA GLY A 277 -10.66 -11.70 23.98
C GLY A 277 -10.80 -10.33 24.64
N ASP A 278 -10.60 -10.31 25.96
CA ASP A 278 -10.93 -9.18 26.84
C ASP A 278 -9.76 -8.22 27.05
N ILE A 279 -8.51 -8.67 26.85
CA ILE A 279 -7.30 -7.87 27.00
C ILE A 279 -6.47 -8.07 25.75
N VAL A 280 -6.61 -7.14 24.80
CA VAL A 280 -6.03 -7.29 23.46
C VAL A 280 -4.79 -6.42 23.27
N ASP A 281 -4.55 -5.48 24.20
CA ASP A 281 -3.41 -4.56 24.14
C ASP A 281 -2.09 -5.32 24.29
N ASN A 282 -2.08 -6.47 24.98
CA ASN A 282 -0.91 -7.30 25.20
C ASN A 282 -0.72 -8.41 24.17
N ASP A 283 -1.48 -8.40 23.08
CA ASP A 283 -1.34 -9.38 22.01
C ASP A 283 -0.05 -9.13 21.21
N LEU A 284 0.61 -10.23 20.87
CA LEU A 284 1.95 -10.23 20.29
C LEU A 284 2.02 -11.19 19.10
N ILE A 285 2.94 -10.89 18.18
CA ILE A 285 3.37 -11.81 17.14
C ILE A 285 4.75 -12.35 17.50
N LEU A 286 4.85 -13.69 17.51
CA LEU A 286 6.11 -14.41 17.52
C LEU A 286 6.48 -14.84 16.10
N PHE A 287 7.78 -14.95 15.84
CA PHE A 287 8.32 -15.23 14.50
C PHE A 287 9.59 -16.08 14.58
N ASN A 288 10.28 -16.29 13.45
CA ASN A 288 11.45 -17.19 13.36
C ASN A 288 12.52 -16.96 14.43
N GLN A 289 12.76 -15.71 14.85
CA GLN A 289 13.80 -15.37 15.86
C GLN A 289 13.25 -15.25 17.28
N SER A 290 11.94 -15.44 17.47
CA SER A 290 11.34 -15.60 18.80
C SER A 290 11.73 -16.97 19.36
N ASN A 291 12.02 -17.02 20.65
CA ASN A 291 12.25 -18.27 21.35
C ASN A 291 11.43 -18.26 22.63
N VAL A 292 10.55 -19.26 22.79
CA VAL A 292 9.69 -19.40 23.97
C VAL A 292 10.35 -20.37 24.93
N SER A 293 10.77 -19.90 26.10
CA SER A 293 11.34 -20.73 27.16
C SER A 293 10.30 -21.66 27.79
N ASP A 294 10.76 -22.63 28.58
CA ASP A 294 9.91 -23.63 29.24
C ASP A 294 8.86 -23.02 30.21
N ASP A 295 9.05 -21.76 30.61
CA ASP A 295 8.12 -20.97 31.43
C ASP A 295 7.13 -20.14 30.59
N GLY A 296 7.12 -20.30 29.27
CA GLY A 296 6.20 -19.64 28.35
C GLY A 296 6.57 -18.20 27.96
N GLN A 297 7.77 -17.73 28.33
CA GLN A 297 8.21 -16.39 27.97
C GLN A 297 8.97 -16.38 26.64
N SER A 298 8.62 -15.45 25.74
CA SER A 298 9.40 -15.23 24.52
C SER A 298 10.54 -14.25 24.77
N SER A 299 11.71 -14.40 24.13
CA SER A 299 12.79 -13.41 24.25
C SER A 299 12.58 -12.16 23.39
N THR A 300 11.88 -12.29 22.25
CA THR A 300 11.75 -11.25 21.24
C THR A 300 10.41 -11.36 20.55
N VAL A 301 9.68 -10.27 20.49
CA VAL A 301 8.29 -10.22 20.04
C VAL A 301 8.04 -8.99 19.17
N ILE A 302 6.93 -9.00 18.45
CA ILE A 302 6.37 -7.83 17.76
C ILE A 302 5.03 -7.53 18.43
N ALA A 303 4.85 -6.33 18.96
CA ALA A 303 3.56 -5.94 19.51
C ALA A 303 2.59 -5.52 18.40
N LEU A 304 1.32 -5.90 18.49
CA LEU A 304 0.32 -5.53 17.49
C LEU A 304 0.22 -4.01 17.31
N GLN A 305 0.27 -3.27 18.42
CA GLN A 305 0.22 -1.81 18.39
C GLN A 305 1.37 -1.17 17.59
N ASP A 306 2.54 -1.81 17.48
CA ASP A 306 3.67 -1.25 16.74
C ASP A 306 3.45 -1.36 15.23
N LEU A 307 2.68 -2.37 14.80
CA LEU A 307 2.27 -2.54 13.41
C LEU A 307 1.05 -1.66 13.08
N LEU A 308 0.12 -1.50 14.03
CA LEU A 308 -1.08 -0.68 13.87
C LEU A 308 -0.80 0.83 14.00
N GLY A 309 0.20 1.20 14.81
CA GLY A 309 0.45 2.58 15.23
C GLY A 309 -0.48 3.07 16.35
N PHE A 310 -1.35 2.21 16.87
CA PHE A 310 -2.28 2.49 17.96
C PHE A 310 -2.64 1.18 18.71
N PRO A 311 -3.09 1.25 19.98
CA PRO A 311 -3.53 0.06 20.71
C PRO A 311 -4.75 -0.62 20.06
N PRO A 312 -4.73 -1.96 19.89
CA PRO A 312 -5.88 -2.69 19.35
C PRO A 312 -7.13 -2.57 20.23
N GLN A 313 -8.31 -2.79 19.66
CA GLN A 313 -9.59 -2.71 20.38
C GLN A 313 -10.29 -4.07 20.37
N ALA A 314 -10.84 -4.47 21.52
CA ALA A 314 -11.60 -5.71 21.63
C ALA A 314 -12.77 -5.74 20.64
N GLY A 315 -12.94 -6.86 19.94
CA GLY A 315 -13.95 -7.06 18.90
C GLY A 315 -13.65 -6.39 17.55
N ALA A 316 -12.60 -5.59 17.45
CA ALA A 316 -12.23 -4.96 16.17
C ALA A 316 -11.54 -5.95 15.23
N THR A 317 -11.66 -5.67 13.92
CA THR A 317 -11.02 -6.42 12.84
C THR A 317 -10.01 -5.51 12.14
N TYR A 318 -8.83 -6.06 11.83
CA TYR A 318 -7.70 -5.31 11.27
C TYR A 318 -7.04 -6.04 10.10
N ASP A 319 -6.60 -5.26 9.13
CA ASP A 319 -5.57 -5.66 8.17
C ASP A 319 -4.20 -5.18 8.68
N LEU A 320 -3.42 -6.08 9.25
CA LEU A 320 -2.06 -5.79 9.66
C LEU A 320 -1.11 -5.85 8.48
N ILE A 321 -0.18 -4.89 8.44
CA ILE A 321 0.90 -4.87 7.46
C ILE A 321 2.24 -4.89 8.19
N TRP A 322 2.93 -6.02 8.12
CA TRP A 322 4.27 -6.18 8.66
C TRP A 322 5.32 -6.10 7.55
N ASN A 323 6.10 -5.01 7.55
CA ASN A 323 7.25 -4.83 6.67
C ASN A 323 8.51 -5.46 7.27
N LEU A 324 9.01 -6.53 6.67
CA LEU A 324 10.17 -7.26 7.21
C LEU A 324 11.46 -6.44 7.14
N ALA A 325 11.58 -5.45 6.24
CA ALA A 325 12.75 -4.56 6.21
C ALA A 325 12.81 -3.60 7.41
N LYS A 326 11.68 -3.38 8.10
CA LYS A 326 11.51 -2.45 9.23
C LYS A 326 10.64 -3.05 10.32
N THR A 327 11.05 -4.20 10.84
CA THR A 327 10.28 -4.89 11.87
C THR A 327 10.52 -4.22 13.22
N PRO A 328 9.49 -3.67 13.89
CA PRO A 328 9.62 -3.20 15.26
C PRO A 328 9.72 -4.42 16.19
N LEU A 329 10.80 -4.51 16.96
CA LEU A 329 11.03 -5.60 17.88
C LEU A 329 11.03 -5.08 19.32
N ARG A 330 10.51 -5.93 20.21
CA ARG A 330 10.51 -5.72 21.65
C ARG A 330 11.11 -6.91 22.37
N SER A 331 11.77 -6.63 23.49
CA SER A 331 12.17 -7.60 24.49
C SER A 331 11.00 -7.84 25.44
N PHE A 332 10.58 -9.08 25.61
CA PHE A 332 9.50 -9.43 26.55
C PHE A 332 9.90 -9.24 28.03
N LEU A 333 11.21 -9.19 28.32
CA LEU A 333 11.71 -8.88 29.67
C LEU A 333 11.58 -7.39 30.00
N ALA A 334 11.38 -6.54 28.99
CA ALA A 334 10.97 -5.15 29.13
C ALA A 334 9.42 -5.06 29.02
N ASP A 335 8.83 -3.87 29.17
CA ASP A 335 7.40 -3.67 28.95
C ASP A 335 7.07 -3.93 27.45
N PRO A 336 6.41 -5.06 27.11
CA PRO A 336 6.21 -5.43 25.72
C PRO A 336 5.04 -4.66 25.08
N VAL A 337 4.34 -3.83 25.83
CA VAL A 337 3.04 -3.26 25.45
C VAL A 337 3.02 -1.74 25.50
N THR A 338 3.94 -1.06 26.18
CA THR A 338 3.93 0.41 26.23
C THR A 338 5.21 1.04 25.67
N GLY A 339 5.09 2.29 25.21
CA GLY A 339 6.24 3.05 24.70
C GLY A 339 6.63 2.70 23.25
N GLN A 340 7.84 3.08 22.85
CA GLN A 340 8.39 2.80 21.52
C GLN A 340 9.01 1.40 21.48
N PRO A 341 9.10 0.75 20.31
CA PRO A 341 9.83 -0.51 20.17
C PRO A 341 11.31 -0.34 20.57
N ASP A 342 11.91 -1.40 21.12
CA ASP A 342 13.30 -1.39 21.58
C ASP A 342 14.28 -1.23 20.42
N GLU A 343 13.94 -1.81 19.27
CA GLU A 343 14.70 -1.68 18.03
C GLU A 343 13.80 -1.82 16.79
N VAL A 344 14.27 -1.31 15.66
CA VAL A 344 13.70 -1.59 14.35
C VAL A 344 14.74 -2.36 13.54
N ARG A 345 14.41 -3.58 13.12
CA ARG A 345 15.34 -4.52 12.50
C ARG A 345 14.93 -4.88 11.08
N ASN A 346 15.93 -4.98 10.21
CA ASN A 346 15.78 -5.55 8.88
C ASN A 346 15.87 -7.09 8.96
N LEU A 347 14.75 -7.76 8.74
CA LEU A 347 14.59 -9.22 8.75
C LEU A 347 14.65 -9.86 7.35
N LEU A 348 14.92 -9.10 6.28
CA LEU A 348 15.13 -9.71 4.97
C LEU A 348 16.31 -10.72 4.94
N PRO A 349 17.44 -10.51 5.65
CA PRO A 349 18.49 -11.51 5.76
C PRO A 349 18.02 -12.82 6.42
N MET A 350 17.14 -12.72 7.42
CA MET A 350 16.54 -13.89 8.08
C MET A 350 15.67 -14.65 7.08
N LEU A 351 14.81 -13.96 6.34
CA LEU A 351 13.97 -14.59 5.33
C LEU A 351 14.79 -15.26 4.22
N ALA A 352 15.88 -14.63 3.78
CA ALA A 352 16.78 -15.21 2.78
C ALA A 352 17.50 -16.48 3.28
N SER A 353 17.90 -16.49 4.57
CA SER A 353 18.56 -17.63 5.21
C SER A 353 17.60 -18.79 5.48
N ASP A 354 16.46 -18.49 6.08
CA ASP A 354 15.52 -19.50 6.58
C ASP A 354 14.58 -20.01 5.49
N GLN A 355 14.42 -19.24 4.39
CA GLN A 355 13.49 -19.48 3.30
C GLN A 355 12.04 -19.68 3.75
N ARG A 356 11.71 -19.15 4.92
CA ARG A 356 10.36 -19.17 5.50
C ARG A 356 10.13 -17.99 6.44
N VAL A 357 8.87 -17.66 6.65
CA VAL A 357 8.42 -16.80 7.75
C VAL A 357 7.45 -17.59 8.60
N ASP A 358 7.83 -17.81 9.86
CA ASP A 358 6.95 -18.31 10.90
C ASP A 358 6.18 -17.11 11.47
N VAL A 359 4.87 -17.27 11.64
CA VAL A 359 3.97 -16.24 12.18
C VAL A 359 3.11 -16.91 13.23
N LEU A 360 3.18 -16.44 14.47
CA LEU A 360 2.35 -16.95 15.56
C LEU A 360 1.74 -15.76 16.29
N ALA A 361 0.44 -15.57 16.11
CA ALA A 361 -0.36 -14.64 16.88
C ALA A 361 -0.69 -15.28 18.23
N ALA A 362 -0.28 -14.63 19.31
CA ALA A 362 -0.45 -15.11 20.67
C ALA A 362 -1.60 -14.39 21.38
N ASP A 363 -2.24 -15.10 22.31
CA ASP A 363 -3.28 -14.63 23.23
C ASP A 363 -4.69 -14.57 22.63
N ASP A 364 -5.18 -13.37 22.26
CA ASP A 364 -6.58 -13.11 21.96
C ASP A 364 -6.82 -12.75 20.47
N THR A 365 -5.87 -13.11 19.60
CA THR A 365 -5.88 -12.79 18.18
C THR A 365 -6.36 -13.97 17.32
N MET A 366 -7.58 -13.85 16.80
CA MET A 366 -8.11 -14.69 15.74
C MET A 366 -7.52 -14.25 14.39
N VAL A 367 -7.11 -15.20 13.56
CA VAL A 367 -6.54 -14.96 12.23
C VAL A 367 -7.43 -15.63 11.19
N ASP A 368 -7.80 -14.88 10.16
CA ASP A 368 -8.48 -15.40 8.98
C ASP A 368 -7.43 -15.90 7.99
N TYR A 369 -6.71 -14.97 7.36
CA TYR A 369 -5.63 -15.31 6.46
C TYR A 369 -4.36 -14.51 6.72
N SER A 370 -3.28 -15.02 6.17
CA SER A 370 -1.99 -14.35 6.08
C SER A 370 -1.44 -14.45 4.65
N GLU A 371 -0.92 -13.34 4.13
CA GLU A 371 -0.27 -13.26 2.82
C GLU A 371 1.16 -12.75 2.98
N LEU A 372 2.14 -13.57 2.63
CA LEU A 372 3.53 -13.13 2.44
C LEU A 372 3.74 -12.75 0.97
N SER A 373 4.16 -11.51 0.73
CA SER A 373 4.60 -11.00 -0.57
C SER A 373 6.10 -10.70 -0.53
N VAL A 374 6.88 -11.30 -1.42
CA VAL A 374 8.34 -11.14 -1.49
C VAL A 374 8.77 -10.64 -2.86
N THR A 375 9.55 -9.57 -2.90
CA THR A 375 10.21 -9.05 -4.09
C THR A 375 11.70 -9.28 -3.99
N TYR A 376 12.33 -9.64 -5.10
CA TYR A 376 13.76 -9.89 -5.19
C TYR A 376 14.35 -9.26 -6.43
N THR A 377 15.67 -9.06 -6.41
CA THR A 377 16.46 -8.70 -7.58
C THR A 377 17.53 -9.73 -7.89
N SER A 378 17.83 -9.96 -9.17
CA SER A 378 18.87 -10.91 -9.59
C SER A 378 20.24 -10.25 -9.69
N VAL A 379 21.31 -11.04 -9.68
CA VAL A 379 22.68 -10.55 -9.93
C VAL A 379 22.86 -9.93 -11.32
N SER A 380 21.97 -10.23 -12.26
CA SER A 380 21.98 -9.70 -13.63
C SER A 380 21.14 -8.43 -13.80
N ALA A 381 20.35 -8.05 -12.79
CA ALA A 381 19.52 -6.85 -12.85
C ALA A 381 20.38 -5.58 -12.97
N ALA A 382 19.82 -4.56 -13.61
CA ALA A 382 20.47 -3.26 -13.70
C ALA A 382 20.61 -2.63 -12.30
N PRO A 383 21.70 -1.92 -11.97
CA PRO A 383 21.81 -1.25 -10.67
C PRO A 383 20.72 -0.20 -10.43
N GLY A 384 19.74 -0.53 -9.59
CA GLY A 384 18.55 0.29 -9.31
C GLY A 384 17.23 -0.39 -9.68
N ASP A 385 17.29 -1.50 -10.44
CA ASP A 385 16.17 -2.41 -10.70
C ASP A 385 16.09 -3.40 -9.52
N LEU A 386 15.26 -3.05 -8.55
CA LEU A 386 15.12 -3.72 -7.26
C LEU A 386 14.03 -4.78 -7.28
N ASN A 387 13.19 -4.82 -8.31
CA ASN A 387 12.16 -5.84 -8.48
C ASN A 387 12.45 -6.85 -9.61
N ASN A 388 13.53 -6.68 -10.37
CA ASN A 388 13.93 -7.54 -11.49
C ASN A 388 12.93 -7.56 -12.66
N ASP A 389 12.26 -6.44 -12.94
CA ASP A 389 11.35 -6.32 -14.08
C ASP A 389 12.01 -5.71 -15.34
N ASN A 390 13.30 -5.37 -15.27
CA ASN A 390 14.11 -4.70 -16.29
C ASN A 390 13.78 -3.21 -16.50
N ALA A 391 13.06 -2.59 -15.57
CA ALA A 391 12.89 -1.15 -15.47
C ALA A 391 13.54 -0.62 -14.18
N ILE A 392 13.78 0.69 -14.16
CA ILE A 392 14.12 1.44 -12.95
C ILE A 392 13.06 2.51 -12.86
N ASP A 393 12.07 2.32 -12.00
CA ASP A 393 10.88 3.16 -11.96
C ASP A 393 10.35 3.39 -10.54
N ARG A 394 9.04 3.70 -10.44
CA ARG A 394 8.38 4.01 -9.18
C ARG A 394 8.32 2.79 -8.25
N ASP A 395 8.25 1.57 -8.77
CA ASP A 395 8.17 0.37 -7.94
C ASP A 395 9.50 0.12 -7.22
N ASP A 396 10.63 0.34 -7.89
CA ASP A 396 11.95 0.29 -7.26
C ASP A 396 12.13 1.42 -6.24
N LEU A 397 11.65 2.62 -6.57
CA LEU A 397 11.65 3.73 -5.64
C LEU A 397 10.86 3.40 -4.38
N ASN A 398 9.68 2.79 -4.51
CA ASN A 398 8.86 2.37 -3.38
C ASN A 398 9.59 1.36 -2.48
N ILE A 399 10.33 0.41 -3.06
CA ILE A 399 11.16 -0.54 -2.30
C ILE A 399 12.21 0.19 -1.44
N LEU A 400 12.89 1.21 -2.00
CA LEU A 400 13.82 2.04 -1.24
C LEU A 400 13.12 2.85 -0.14
N LEU A 401 12.00 3.50 -0.46
CA LEU A 401 11.27 4.33 0.51
C LEU A 401 10.81 3.51 1.71
N LEU A 402 10.30 2.30 1.47
CA LEU A 402 9.93 1.34 2.51
C LEU A 402 11.13 0.88 3.35
N SER A 403 12.35 0.96 2.81
CA SER A 403 13.60 0.56 3.48
C SER A 403 14.40 1.74 4.05
N LEU A 404 13.96 2.99 3.90
CA LEU A 404 14.72 4.17 4.35
C LEU A 404 15.09 4.16 5.84
N ASN A 405 16.27 4.67 6.17
CA ASN A 405 16.82 4.76 7.52
C ASN A 405 17.13 3.41 8.20
N THR A 406 17.28 2.33 7.42
CA THR A 406 17.74 1.03 7.93
C THR A 406 19.19 0.76 7.55
N LEU A 407 19.81 -0.22 8.20
CA LEU A 407 21.06 -0.80 7.74
C LEU A 407 20.82 -1.60 6.45
N ALA A 408 21.81 -1.58 5.56
CA ALA A 408 21.87 -2.49 4.43
C ALA A 408 21.95 -3.95 4.94
N SER A 409 21.36 -4.89 4.20
CA SER A 409 21.43 -6.33 4.47
C SER A 409 22.85 -6.89 4.35
N GLY A 410 23.75 -6.16 3.68
CA GLY A 410 25.18 -6.45 3.58
C GLY A 410 25.86 -5.52 2.57
N PRO A 411 27.17 -5.71 2.32
CA PRO A 411 27.94 -4.85 1.39
C PRO A 411 27.46 -4.87 -0.07
N ASN A 412 26.63 -5.85 -0.43
CA ASN A 412 26.06 -6.02 -1.76
C ASN A 412 24.53 -5.83 -1.74
N ASP A 413 23.96 -5.18 -0.72
CA ASP A 413 22.53 -4.86 -0.71
C ASP A 413 22.20 -3.98 -1.93
N PRO A 414 21.33 -4.44 -2.85
CA PRO A 414 20.99 -3.69 -4.05
C PRO A 414 20.30 -2.35 -3.74
N ARG A 415 19.75 -2.20 -2.54
CA ARG A 415 19.10 -0.96 -2.07
C ARG A 415 20.10 0.10 -1.61
N ASP A 416 21.33 -0.29 -1.30
CA ASP A 416 22.43 0.59 -0.91
C ASP A 416 23.23 0.98 -2.16
N LEU A 417 22.69 1.97 -2.90
CA LEU A 417 23.21 2.39 -4.20
C LEU A 417 24.48 3.24 -4.07
N ASP A 418 24.78 3.77 -2.89
CA ASP A 418 26.03 4.45 -2.60
C ASP A 418 27.09 3.62 -1.89
N ARG A 419 26.70 2.45 -1.37
CA ARG A 419 27.55 1.46 -0.70
C ARG A 419 28.14 1.98 0.61
N ASP A 420 27.40 2.82 1.33
CA ASP A 420 27.82 3.33 2.64
C ASP A 420 27.38 2.44 3.82
N GLY A 421 26.63 1.37 3.55
CA GLY A 421 26.12 0.41 4.52
C GLY A 421 24.74 0.77 5.09
N ARG A 422 24.10 1.84 4.61
CA ARG A 422 22.78 2.30 5.04
C ARG A 422 21.89 2.59 3.84
N ILE A 423 20.59 2.46 4.04
CA ILE A 423 19.61 2.84 3.02
C ILE A 423 19.07 4.21 3.38
N THR A 424 19.43 5.23 2.61
CA THR A 424 19.18 6.64 2.93
C THR A 424 18.52 7.40 1.77
N ALA A 425 18.19 8.68 2.02
CA ALA A 425 17.70 9.56 0.96
C ALA A 425 18.73 9.79 -0.17
N LEU A 426 20.02 9.49 0.05
CA LEU A 426 21.03 9.56 -1.00
C LEU A 426 20.86 8.42 -2.00
N ASP A 427 20.55 7.21 -1.54
CA ASP A 427 20.22 6.07 -2.40
C ASP A 427 18.98 6.36 -3.24
N VAL A 428 17.94 6.91 -2.63
CA VAL A 428 16.73 7.34 -3.34
C VAL A 428 17.06 8.31 -4.48
N ARG A 429 17.87 9.33 -4.22
CA ARG A 429 18.30 10.29 -5.27
C ARG A 429 19.11 9.61 -6.36
N LYS A 430 19.94 8.63 -6.01
CA LYS A 430 20.71 7.84 -7.00
C LYS A 430 19.81 6.97 -7.86
N LEU A 431 18.78 6.37 -7.29
CA LEU A 431 17.79 5.60 -8.03
C LEU A 431 17.03 6.51 -9.00
N VAL A 432 16.55 7.67 -8.52
CA VAL A 432 15.82 8.64 -9.34
C VAL A 432 16.66 9.16 -10.52
N ALA A 433 17.97 9.35 -10.32
CA ALA A 433 18.89 9.74 -11.38
C ALA A 433 19.15 8.64 -12.43
N ARG A 434 18.72 7.39 -12.16
CA ARG A 434 18.90 6.21 -13.01
C ARG A 434 17.61 5.68 -13.61
N CYS A 435 16.48 6.36 -13.37
CA CYS A 435 15.20 5.89 -13.86
C CYS A 435 15.19 5.70 -15.37
N SER A 436 14.59 4.59 -15.80
CA SER A 436 14.45 4.21 -17.21
C SER A 436 13.62 5.23 -17.99
N HIS A 437 12.77 5.98 -17.29
CA HIS A 437 11.91 7.02 -17.86
C HIS A 437 11.99 8.36 -17.09
N PRO A 438 11.74 9.49 -17.77
CA PRO A 438 11.62 10.80 -17.12
C PRO A 438 10.61 10.75 -15.97
N LEU A 439 10.96 11.36 -14.83
CA LEU A 439 10.14 11.39 -13.60
C LEU A 439 9.94 10.03 -12.91
N CYS A 440 10.69 8.98 -13.28
CA CYS A 440 10.54 7.63 -12.72
C CYS A 440 9.11 7.10 -12.86
N LYS A 441 8.59 7.19 -14.08
CA LYS A 441 7.28 6.65 -14.46
C LYS A 441 7.34 5.18 -14.80
#